data_AF-A0A7Y3FDR0-F1
#
_entry.id   AF-A0A7Y3FDR0-F1
#
_cell.length_a   1.000
_cell.length_b   1.000
_cell.length_c   1.000
_cell.angle_alpha   90.00
_cell.angle_beta   90.00
_cell.angle_gamma   90.00
#
_symmetry.space_group_name_H-M   'P 1'
#
loop_
_entity.id
_entity.type
_entity.pdbx_description
1 polymer ?
#
loop_
_entity_poly.entity_id
_entity_poly.type
_entity_poly.pdbx_seq_one_letter_code
_entity_poly.pdbx_strand_id
1 'polypeptide(L)'
;LTQRFVDRRTSVLLRRLKQKEGLVAKVNDKGDVTVEDQFIGRIEGFRFHQDASATGDEAKTLRAAAIQALQPEFHLRADRFYNAPDTEMDFTEQGGLMWGEHAVGKLVAGDDALKPRAQAFVDDEAGADVAEKVQRRLQHFIDRKVAALFEPLMNIQRDETLTGLARGFGFRMVENFGVVDRRDVAEDVKALDQDARSVLRKHGVRFGQFTIFMPLLLKPAPTRLRLVLWALASNLDEFPESPPPGLVTIPTAKGTPSEHALKAGYKQAGDRSIRIDMLERLADMLRKEDSRGGFEANADMLSITGMTLEQFANLMEGLGYTATRGEREKVKVIVTPEAAAPAAETPAEENPAEPIEAAAEPLTEDVPEVPVEDTTEVFYTFAWGGNRGRQQQRQNARPQGKQGGKPKGKGKPRGKPGGNSPRKFEARPPRKEKAIDPDNPFAAALMGLAKKDD
;
A
#
# COMPACT_ATOMS: atom_id res chain seq x y z
N LEU A 1 55.42 -16.44 -21.97
CA LEU A 1 55.69 -17.28 -20.76
C LEU A 1 54.43 -17.58 -19.93
N THR A 2 53.37 -16.77 -20.02
CA THR A 2 52.10 -16.93 -19.28
C THR A 2 51.24 -18.13 -19.73
N GLN A 3 51.23 -18.47 -21.03
CA GLN A 3 50.45 -19.61 -21.56
C GLN A 3 50.87 -20.98 -20.99
N ARG A 4 52.17 -21.21 -20.78
CA ARG A 4 52.69 -22.51 -20.29
C ARG A 4 52.37 -22.78 -18.81
N PHE A 5 52.08 -21.73 -18.03
CA PHE A 5 51.67 -21.88 -16.63
C PHE A 5 50.18 -22.17 -16.49
N VAL A 6 49.34 -21.66 -17.40
CA VAL A 6 47.90 -21.98 -17.46
C VAL A 6 47.70 -23.47 -17.79
N ASP A 7 48.48 -24.01 -18.73
CA ASP A 7 48.40 -25.41 -19.18
C ASP A 7 48.80 -26.44 -18.09
N ARG A 8 49.79 -26.11 -17.24
CA ARG A 8 50.13 -26.92 -16.05
C ARG A 8 49.08 -26.83 -14.93
N ARG A 9 48.40 -25.70 -14.79
CA ARG A 9 47.33 -25.49 -13.79
C ARG A 9 46.14 -26.38 -14.08
N THR A 10 45.66 -26.40 -15.33
CA THR A 10 44.47 -27.17 -15.70
C THR A 10 44.73 -28.68 -15.73
N SER A 11 45.94 -29.10 -16.13
CA SER A 11 46.28 -30.53 -16.25
C SER A 11 46.37 -31.27 -14.91
N VAL A 12 46.74 -30.59 -13.81
CA VAL A 12 46.73 -31.18 -12.45
C VAL A 12 45.31 -31.37 -11.94
N LEU A 13 44.45 -30.35 -12.12
CA LEU A 13 43.03 -30.38 -11.74
C LEU A 13 42.26 -31.45 -12.53
N LEU A 14 42.43 -31.53 -13.85
CA LEU A 14 41.78 -32.53 -14.70
C LEU A 14 42.25 -33.96 -14.41
N ARG A 15 43.52 -34.12 -14.02
CA ARG A 15 44.08 -35.43 -13.64
C ARG A 15 43.47 -35.93 -12.34
N ARG A 16 43.26 -35.06 -11.35
CA ARG A 16 42.60 -35.43 -10.08
C ARG A 16 41.11 -35.64 -10.22
N LEU A 17 40.44 -34.85 -11.06
CA LEU A 17 39.03 -35.08 -11.43
C LEU A 17 38.83 -36.48 -12.04
N LYS A 18 39.77 -36.93 -12.90
CA LYS A 18 39.79 -38.29 -13.45
C LYS A 18 40.11 -39.37 -12.40
N GLN A 19 40.75 -39.02 -11.28
CA GLN A 19 41.11 -39.94 -10.20
C GLN A 19 40.04 -40.09 -9.11
N LYS A 20 38.90 -39.38 -9.20
CA LYS A 20 37.83 -39.35 -8.17
C LYS A 20 38.33 -38.95 -6.77
N GLU A 21 39.47 -38.28 -6.66
CA GLU A 21 39.85 -37.62 -5.41
C GLU A 21 38.93 -36.42 -5.22
N GLY A 22 38.19 -36.36 -4.11
CA GLY A 22 37.23 -35.29 -3.85
C GLY A 22 37.93 -33.93 -3.80
N LEU A 23 37.61 -33.03 -4.72
CA LEU A 23 38.05 -31.64 -4.64
C LEU A 23 37.29 -30.93 -3.53
N VAL A 24 38.01 -30.22 -2.66
CA VAL A 24 37.43 -29.40 -1.59
C VAL A 24 37.46 -27.95 -2.04
N ALA A 25 36.28 -27.33 -2.12
CA ALA A 25 36.15 -25.90 -2.30
C ALA A 25 36.23 -25.20 -0.94
N LYS A 26 36.95 -24.09 -0.88
CA LYS A 26 36.97 -23.16 0.25
C LYS A 26 36.22 -21.90 -0.15
N VAL A 27 35.29 -21.48 0.70
CA VAL A 27 34.55 -20.22 0.56
C VAL A 27 34.99 -19.27 1.67
N ASN A 28 35.35 -18.04 1.31
CA ASN A 28 35.70 -17.01 2.29
C ASN A 28 34.45 -16.23 2.75
N ASP A 29 34.61 -15.35 3.74
CA ASP A 29 33.51 -14.53 4.29
C ASP A 29 32.87 -13.58 3.26
N LYS A 30 33.57 -13.28 2.17
CA LYS A 30 33.07 -12.46 1.05
C LYS A 30 32.31 -13.27 0.00
N GLY A 31 32.19 -14.59 0.20
CA GLY A 31 31.57 -15.51 -0.73
C GLY A 31 32.49 -15.92 -1.89
N ASP A 32 33.76 -15.55 -1.89
CA ASP A 32 34.71 -15.95 -2.94
C ASP A 32 35.02 -17.45 -2.80
N VAL A 33 34.87 -18.18 -3.90
CA VAL A 33 35.08 -19.62 -3.98
C VAL A 33 36.45 -19.90 -4.59
N THR A 34 37.23 -20.69 -3.86
CA THR A 34 38.54 -21.17 -4.30
C THR A 34 38.61 -22.70 -4.24
N VAL A 35 39.22 -23.33 -5.23
CA VAL A 35 39.52 -24.78 -5.22
C VAL A 35 41.00 -24.94 -5.53
N GLU A 36 41.73 -25.68 -4.69
CA GLU A 36 43.19 -25.83 -4.78
C GLU A 36 43.94 -24.49 -4.93
N ASP A 37 43.54 -23.48 -4.13
CA ASP A 37 44.06 -22.11 -4.12
C ASP A 37 43.86 -21.31 -5.41
N GLN A 38 42.96 -21.77 -6.29
CA GLN A 38 42.53 -21.05 -7.49
C GLN A 38 41.13 -20.49 -7.33
N PHE A 39 40.96 -19.19 -7.62
CA PHE A 39 39.66 -18.52 -7.63
C PHE A 39 38.82 -18.96 -8.83
N ILE A 40 37.56 -19.30 -8.58
CA ILE A 40 36.64 -19.83 -9.61
C ILE A 40 35.39 -18.96 -9.75
N GLY A 41 34.98 -18.26 -8.69
CA GLY A 41 33.80 -17.41 -8.70
C GLY A 41 33.37 -16.96 -7.32
N ARG A 42 32.14 -16.46 -7.21
CA ARG A 42 31.54 -15.97 -5.97
C ARG A 42 30.16 -16.57 -5.75
N ILE A 43 29.82 -16.85 -4.50
CA ILE A 43 28.47 -17.22 -4.07
C ILE A 43 27.75 -15.99 -3.53
N GLU A 44 26.60 -15.68 -4.12
CA GLU A 44 25.68 -14.64 -3.65
C GLU A 44 24.36 -15.29 -3.23
N GLY A 45 24.07 -15.28 -1.93
CA GLY A 45 22.94 -16.05 -1.37
C GLY A 45 23.15 -17.55 -1.61
N PHE A 46 22.33 -18.14 -2.48
CA PHE A 46 22.38 -19.55 -2.88
C PHE A 46 22.67 -19.74 -4.37
N ARG A 47 23.27 -18.74 -5.02
CA ARG A 47 23.64 -18.75 -6.43
C ARG A 47 25.14 -18.61 -6.62
N PHE A 48 25.69 -19.35 -7.56
CA PHE A 48 27.11 -19.35 -7.87
C PHE A 48 27.39 -18.60 -9.17
N HIS A 49 28.08 -17.47 -9.06
CA HIS A 49 28.54 -16.66 -10.17
C HIS A 49 29.99 -17.00 -10.49
N GLN A 50 30.20 -17.63 -11.65
CA GLN A 50 31.55 -17.94 -12.14
C GLN A 50 32.29 -16.67 -12.57
N ASP A 51 33.60 -16.62 -12.36
CA ASP A 51 34.43 -15.53 -12.85
C ASP A 51 34.51 -15.51 -14.38
N ALA A 52 34.39 -14.31 -14.96
CA ALA A 52 34.34 -14.10 -16.41
C ALA A 52 35.70 -14.32 -17.11
N SER A 53 36.79 -14.47 -16.34
CA SER A 53 38.14 -14.66 -16.88
C SER A 53 38.40 -16.07 -17.44
N ALA A 54 37.56 -17.06 -17.11
CA ALA A 54 37.71 -18.43 -17.58
C ALA A 54 36.93 -18.67 -18.89
N THR A 55 37.62 -18.94 -20.00
CA THR A 55 37.00 -19.23 -21.31
C THR A 55 37.41 -20.61 -21.84
N GLY A 56 36.47 -21.28 -22.52
CA GLY A 56 36.69 -22.59 -23.16
C GLY A 56 36.07 -23.79 -22.43
N ASP A 57 36.29 -25.00 -22.96
CA ASP A 57 35.75 -26.25 -22.41
C ASP A 57 36.36 -26.61 -21.04
N GLU A 58 37.54 -26.07 -20.73
CA GLU A 58 38.17 -26.18 -19.41
C GLU A 58 37.36 -25.45 -18.32
N ALA A 59 36.80 -24.27 -18.64
CA ALA A 59 35.98 -23.50 -17.71
C ALA A 59 34.69 -24.24 -17.33
N LYS A 60 34.09 -24.98 -18.27
CA LYS A 60 32.91 -25.83 -18.02
C LYS A 60 33.23 -26.99 -17.09
N THR A 61 34.38 -27.62 -17.30
CA THR A 61 34.82 -28.76 -16.48
C THR A 61 35.18 -28.33 -15.05
N LEU A 62 35.87 -27.19 -14.92
CA LEU A 62 36.14 -26.52 -13.64
C LEU A 62 34.85 -26.11 -12.93
N ARG A 63 33.86 -25.58 -13.65
CA ARG A 63 32.55 -25.24 -13.10
C ARG A 63 31.87 -26.48 -12.51
N ALA A 64 31.76 -27.56 -13.27
CA ALA A 64 31.14 -28.81 -12.80
C ALA A 64 31.83 -29.38 -11.55
N ALA A 65 33.16 -29.31 -11.50
CA ALA A 65 33.94 -29.73 -10.34
C ALA A 65 33.72 -28.82 -9.12
N ALA A 66 33.71 -27.51 -9.31
CA ALA A 66 33.44 -26.53 -8.26
C ALA A 66 32.05 -26.70 -7.68
N ILE A 67 31.04 -26.92 -8.52
CA ILE A 67 29.65 -27.17 -8.12
C ILE A 67 29.55 -28.37 -7.18
N GLN A 68 30.17 -29.49 -7.56
CA GLN A 68 30.15 -30.69 -6.72
C GLN A 68 30.86 -30.46 -5.38
N ALA A 69 31.94 -29.67 -5.40
CA ALA A 69 32.70 -29.30 -4.20
C ALA A 69 31.95 -28.28 -3.31
N LEU A 70 30.99 -27.52 -3.85
CA LEU A 70 30.20 -26.52 -3.14
C LEU A 70 28.95 -27.08 -2.45
N GLN A 71 28.52 -28.31 -2.76
CA GLN A 71 27.33 -28.89 -2.13
C GLN A 71 27.35 -28.85 -0.60
N PRO A 72 28.43 -29.26 0.11
CA PRO A 72 28.47 -29.18 1.57
C PRO A 72 28.31 -27.75 2.10
N GLU A 73 28.85 -26.76 1.39
CA GLU A 73 28.72 -25.35 1.75
C GLU A 73 27.29 -24.84 1.56
N PHE A 74 26.61 -25.25 0.48
CA PHE A 74 25.19 -24.91 0.29
C PHE A 74 24.30 -25.47 1.40
N HIS A 75 24.55 -26.71 1.85
CA HIS A 75 23.85 -27.29 2.99
C HIS A 75 24.11 -26.51 4.28
N LEU A 76 25.38 -26.20 4.60
CA LEU A 76 25.74 -25.40 5.78
C LEU A 76 25.08 -24.02 5.75
N ARG A 77 25.09 -23.35 4.59
CA ARG A 77 24.47 -22.04 4.41
C ARG A 77 22.96 -22.11 4.52
N ALA A 78 22.33 -23.18 4.03
CA ALA A 78 20.90 -23.42 4.17
C ALA A 78 20.50 -23.67 5.63
N ASP A 79 21.33 -24.39 6.39
CA ASP A 79 21.16 -24.58 7.83
C ASP A 79 21.25 -23.25 8.59
N ARG A 80 22.26 -22.43 8.28
CA ARG A 80 22.41 -21.10 8.87
C ARG A 80 21.21 -20.20 8.55
N PHE A 81 20.80 -20.16 7.28
CA PHE A 81 19.64 -19.37 6.85
C PHE A 81 18.34 -19.83 7.51
N TYR A 82 18.14 -21.14 7.62
CA TYR A 82 16.94 -21.70 8.24
C TYR A 82 16.82 -21.30 9.72
N ASN A 83 17.95 -21.22 10.42
CA ASN A 83 18.01 -20.84 11.84
C ASN A 83 18.21 -19.34 12.08
N ALA A 84 18.41 -18.53 11.04
CA ALA A 84 18.59 -17.10 11.16
C ALA A 84 17.33 -16.43 11.73
N PRO A 85 17.46 -15.41 12.60
CA PRO A 85 16.32 -14.66 13.11
C PRO A 85 15.61 -13.89 11.99
N ASP A 86 14.30 -13.69 12.14
CA ASP A 86 13.48 -12.93 11.15
C ASP A 86 13.94 -11.46 11.00
N THR A 87 14.80 -10.95 11.89
CA THR A 87 15.42 -9.61 11.80
C THR A 87 16.53 -9.50 10.76
N GLU A 88 17.14 -10.63 10.36
CA GLU A 88 18.13 -10.66 9.28
C GLU A 88 17.47 -10.75 7.89
N MET A 89 16.15 -10.93 7.85
CA MET A 89 15.38 -11.06 6.62
C MET A 89 14.51 -9.83 6.40
N ASP A 90 14.48 -9.34 5.17
CA ASP A 90 13.56 -8.27 4.75
C ASP A 90 12.99 -8.57 3.36
N PHE A 91 11.97 -7.80 2.96
CA PHE A 91 11.44 -7.79 1.61
C PHE A 91 11.65 -6.43 0.97
N THR A 92 11.85 -6.36 -0.34
CA THR A 92 11.98 -5.09 -1.08
C THR A 92 10.62 -4.56 -1.53
N GLU A 93 10.56 -3.30 -1.95
CA GLU A 93 9.33 -2.69 -2.48
C GLU A 93 8.86 -3.35 -3.79
N GLN A 94 9.76 -4.00 -4.51
CA GLN A 94 9.48 -4.80 -5.71
C GLN A 94 9.23 -6.28 -5.39
N GLY A 95 9.00 -6.64 -4.12
CA GLY A 95 8.70 -8.00 -3.71
C GLY A 95 9.90 -8.96 -3.70
N GLY A 96 11.14 -8.48 -3.78
CA GLY A 96 12.34 -9.29 -3.57
C GLY A 96 12.47 -9.72 -2.10
N LEU A 97 13.05 -10.89 -1.83
CA LEU A 97 13.32 -11.39 -0.48
C LEU A 97 14.83 -11.38 -0.23
N MET A 98 15.23 -10.74 0.85
CA MET A 98 16.62 -10.46 1.21
C MET A 98 17.00 -11.19 2.50
N TRP A 99 18.25 -11.67 2.56
CA TRP A 99 18.91 -12.12 3.77
C TRP A 99 20.22 -11.36 3.92
N GLY A 100 20.27 -10.42 4.87
CA GLY A 100 21.30 -9.39 4.91
C GLY A 100 21.34 -8.62 3.58
N GLU A 101 22.49 -8.62 2.92
CA GLU A 101 22.69 -7.94 1.64
C GLU A 101 22.33 -8.81 0.42
N HIS A 102 22.02 -10.10 0.61
CA HIS A 102 21.84 -11.04 -0.49
C HIS A 102 20.37 -11.25 -0.84
N ALA A 103 20.05 -11.17 -2.15
CA ALA A 103 18.75 -11.56 -2.67
C ALA A 103 18.64 -13.10 -2.75
N VAL A 104 17.76 -13.65 -1.91
CA VAL A 104 17.57 -15.10 -1.74
C VAL A 104 16.24 -15.61 -2.30
N GLY A 105 15.37 -14.71 -2.76
CA GLY A 105 14.12 -15.08 -3.42
C GLY A 105 13.30 -13.88 -3.87
N LYS A 106 12.07 -14.16 -4.28
CA LYS A 106 11.03 -13.15 -4.54
C LYS A 106 9.67 -13.66 -4.12
N LEU A 107 8.75 -12.74 -3.92
CA LEU A 107 7.34 -13.01 -3.73
C LEU A 107 6.65 -13.14 -5.08
N VAL A 108 5.76 -14.11 -5.18
CA VAL A 108 4.85 -14.31 -6.31
C VAL A 108 3.42 -14.40 -5.79
N ALA A 109 2.44 -14.15 -6.67
CA ALA A 109 1.04 -14.27 -6.31
C ALA A 109 0.73 -15.67 -5.79
N GLY A 110 -0.02 -15.74 -4.68
CA GLY A 110 -0.53 -16.99 -4.13
C GLY A 110 -2.02 -17.16 -4.38
N ASP A 111 -2.63 -18.08 -3.64
CA ASP A 111 -4.05 -18.42 -3.80
C ASP A 111 -5.00 -17.36 -3.21
N ASP A 112 -4.48 -16.54 -2.29
CA ASP A 112 -5.18 -15.44 -1.61
C ASP A 112 -4.28 -14.21 -1.60
N ALA A 113 -4.87 -13.02 -1.69
CA ALA A 113 -4.19 -11.73 -1.66
C ALA A 113 -3.33 -11.52 -0.39
N LEU A 114 -3.72 -12.12 0.75
CA LEU A 114 -2.93 -12.10 1.99
C LEU A 114 -2.02 -13.32 2.17
N LYS A 115 -1.88 -14.19 1.16
CA LYS A 115 -1.05 -15.40 1.22
C LYS A 115 -0.13 -15.48 -0.01
N PRO A 116 0.87 -14.58 -0.13
CA PRO A 116 1.82 -14.65 -1.21
C PRO A 116 2.66 -15.93 -1.12
N ARG A 117 3.18 -16.40 -2.25
CA ARG A 117 4.12 -17.53 -2.28
C ARG A 117 5.55 -16.99 -2.38
N ALA A 118 6.47 -17.59 -1.64
CA ALA A 118 7.89 -17.32 -1.78
C ALA A 118 8.50 -18.24 -2.86
N GLN A 119 9.22 -17.66 -3.81
CA GLN A 119 10.06 -18.38 -4.77
C GLN A 119 11.53 -18.14 -4.40
N ALA A 120 12.23 -19.21 -4.03
CA ALA A 120 13.64 -19.13 -3.67
C ALA A 120 14.53 -18.95 -4.90
N PHE A 121 15.63 -18.22 -4.75
CA PHE A 121 16.70 -18.12 -5.74
C PHE A 121 17.82 -19.07 -5.33
N VAL A 122 17.72 -20.30 -5.81
CA VAL A 122 18.68 -21.36 -5.56
C VAL A 122 19.03 -21.98 -6.91
N ASP A 123 20.31 -22.06 -7.21
CA ASP A 123 20.79 -22.71 -8.43
C ASP A 123 20.58 -24.23 -8.33
N ASP A 124 20.31 -24.89 -9.46
CA ASP A 124 20.06 -26.34 -9.53
C ASP A 124 21.22 -27.14 -8.90
N GLU A 125 22.42 -26.59 -9.04
CA GLU A 125 23.69 -27.01 -8.47
C GLU A 125 23.68 -27.22 -6.95
N ALA A 126 22.90 -26.44 -6.19
CA ALA A 126 22.80 -26.56 -4.74
C ALA A 126 21.95 -27.77 -4.29
N GLY A 127 21.18 -28.36 -5.21
CA GLY A 127 20.33 -29.53 -4.96
C GLY A 127 18.91 -29.17 -4.47
N ALA A 128 17.98 -30.08 -4.74
CA ALA A 128 16.55 -29.90 -4.44
C ALA A 128 16.27 -29.72 -2.94
N ASP A 129 17.00 -30.42 -2.08
CA ASP A 129 16.82 -30.35 -0.63
C ASP A 129 17.15 -28.95 -0.08
N VAL A 130 18.21 -28.32 -0.60
CA VAL A 130 18.56 -26.94 -0.25
C VAL A 130 17.50 -25.98 -0.76
N ALA A 131 17.06 -26.13 -2.01
CA ALA A 131 16.02 -25.30 -2.61
C ALA A 131 14.71 -25.35 -1.80
N GLU A 132 14.24 -26.55 -1.44
CA GLU A 132 13.03 -26.72 -0.64
C GLU A 132 13.18 -26.12 0.76
N LYS A 133 14.33 -26.31 1.40
CA LYS A 133 14.61 -25.78 2.74
C LYS A 133 14.61 -24.25 2.76
N VAL A 134 15.27 -23.62 1.79
CA VAL A 134 15.31 -22.16 1.63
C VAL A 134 13.92 -21.62 1.32
N GLN A 135 13.20 -22.23 0.39
CA GLN A 135 11.83 -21.84 0.05
C GLN A 135 10.89 -21.93 1.26
N ARG A 136 10.95 -23.03 2.02
CA ARG A 136 10.13 -23.21 3.23
C ARG A 136 10.43 -22.14 4.27
N ARG A 137 11.71 -21.80 4.49
CA ARG A 137 12.10 -20.75 5.43
C ARG A 137 11.61 -19.36 4.99
N LEU A 138 11.72 -19.04 3.70
CA LEU A 138 11.20 -17.80 3.12
C LEU A 138 9.68 -17.70 3.24
N GLN A 139 8.97 -18.81 2.98
CA GLN A 139 7.53 -18.88 3.15
C GLN A 139 7.13 -18.61 4.60
N HIS A 140 7.78 -19.27 5.56
CA HIS A 140 7.51 -19.02 6.99
C HIS A 140 7.78 -17.56 7.40
N PHE A 141 8.83 -16.94 6.87
CA PHE A 141 9.13 -15.53 7.12
C PHE A 141 7.99 -14.63 6.63
N ILE A 142 7.57 -14.76 5.37
CA ILE A 142 6.52 -13.88 4.83
C ILE A 142 5.17 -14.15 5.49
N ASP A 143 4.82 -15.42 5.76
CA ASP A 143 3.58 -15.77 6.45
C ASP A 143 3.51 -15.11 7.85
N ARG A 144 4.59 -15.17 8.62
CA ARG A 144 4.68 -14.51 9.93
C ARG A 144 4.61 -12.99 9.81
N LYS A 145 5.28 -12.39 8.82
CA LYS A 145 5.22 -10.94 8.59
C LYS A 145 3.82 -10.49 8.23
N VAL A 146 3.12 -11.19 7.34
CA VAL A 146 1.72 -10.88 6.99
C VAL A 146 0.83 -11.06 8.23
N ALA A 147 1.00 -12.16 8.99
CA ALA A 147 0.24 -12.39 10.21
C ALA A 147 0.42 -11.30 11.27
N ALA A 148 1.66 -10.83 11.48
CA ALA A 148 1.94 -9.77 12.44
C ALA A 148 1.44 -8.38 11.98
N LEU A 149 1.60 -8.04 10.69
CA LEU A 149 1.26 -6.70 10.19
C LEU A 149 -0.23 -6.54 9.83
N PHE A 150 -0.89 -7.64 9.46
CA PHE A 150 -2.31 -7.68 9.09
C PHE A 150 -3.17 -8.43 10.11
N GLU A 151 -2.69 -8.56 11.35
CA GLU A 151 -3.44 -9.19 12.46
C GLU A 151 -4.90 -8.69 12.55
N PRO A 152 -5.21 -7.39 12.44
CA PRO A 152 -6.61 -6.92 12.48
C PRO A 152 -7.49 -7.51 11.36
N LEU A 153 -6.93 -7.71 10.16
CA LEU A 153 -7.65 -8.36 9.06
C LEU A 153 -7.82 -9.86 9.28
N MET A 154 -6.81 -10.52 9.84
CA MET A 154 -6.92 -11.94 10.15
C MET A 154 -7.95 -12.19 11.26
N ASN A 155 -8.00 -11.32 12.27
CA ASN A 155 -8.95 -11.43 13.38
C ASN A 155 -10.40 -11.26 12.89
N ILE A 156 -10.68 -10.26 12.06
CA ILE A 156 -12.02 -10.07 11.49
C ILE A 156 -12.40 -11.22 10.52
N GLN A 157 -11.43 -11.79 9.79
CA GLN A 157 -11.68 -12.90 8.86
C GLN A 157 -12.00 -14.21 9.60
N ARG A 158 -11.35 -14.45 10.75
CA ARG A 158 -11.47 -15.68 11.54
C ARG A 158 -12.61 -15.66 12.55
N ASP A 159 -13.20 -14.50 12.81
CA ASP A 159 -14.29 -14.38 13.79
C ASP A 159 -15.59 -14.98 13.26
N GLU A 160 -15.93 -16.17 13.75
CA GLU A 160 -17.17 -16.88 13.40
C GLU A 160 -18.42 -16.26 14.02
N THR A 161 -18.27 -15.38 15.01
CA THR A 161 -19.41 -14.66 15.63
C THR A 161 -19.95 -13.56 14.72
N LEU A 162 -19.17 -13.12 13.73
CA LEU A 162 -19.65 -12.26 12.67
C LEU A 162 -20.63 -13.03 11.77
N THR A 163 -21.86 -12.56 11.72
CA THR A 163 -22.93 -13.14 10.90
C THR A 163 -23.54 -12.10 9.96
N GLY A 164 -24.26 -12.57 8.94
CA GLY A 164 -24.99 -11.72 8.00
C GLY A 164 -24.13 -10.64 7.34
N LEU A 165 -24.64 -9.40 7.35
CA LEU A 165 -24.00 -8.24 6.71
C LEU A 165 -22.65 -7.89 7.34
N ALA A 166 -22.47 -8.09 8.66
CA ALA A 166 -21.21 -7.81 9.33
C ALA A 166 -20.08 -8.71 8.79
N ARG A 167 -20.36 -10.00 8.58
CA ARG A 167 -19.42 -10.96 8.00
C ARG A 167 -19.06 -10.61 6.56
N GLY A 168 -20.08 -10.30 5.74
CA GLY A 168 -19.87 -9.85 4.36
C GLY A 168 -19.00 -8.60 4.28
N PHE A 169 -19.25 -7.63 5.16
CA PHE A 169 -18.44 -6.42 5.24
C PHE A 169 -17.00 -6.70 5.71
N GLY A 170 -16.83 -7.65 6.65
CA GLY A 170 -15.51 -8.13 7.07
C GLY A 170 -14.69 -8.70 5.91
N PHE A 171 -15.29 -9.54 5.06
CA PHE A 171 -14.65 -10.03 3.84
C PHE A 171 -14.26 -8.88 2.91
N ARG A 172 -15.15 -7.90 2.72
CA ARG A 172 -14.87 -6.74 1.87
C ARG A 172 -13.71 -5.89 2.40
N MET A 173 -13.54 -5.80 3.72
CA MET A 173 -12.37 -5.17 4.33
C MET A 173 -11.10 -5.97 4.03
N VAL A 174 -11.13 -7.30 4.11
CA VAL A 174 -9.99 -8.17 3.80
C VAL A 174 -9.57 -8.04 2.33
N GLU A 175 -10.52 -8.14 1.40
CA GLU A 175 -10.30 -7.98 -0.05
C GLU A 175 -9.63 -6.65 -0.40
N ASN A 176 -9.94 -5.60 0.37
CA ASN A 176 -9.42 -4.27 0.16
C ASN A 176 -8.21 -3.92 1.04
N PHE A 177 -7.59 -4.92 1.68
CA PHE A 177 -6.45 -4.73 2.57
C PHE A 177 -6.70 -3.72 3.70
N GLY A 178 -7.95 -3.67 4.16
CA GLY A 178 -8.43 -2.89 5.28
C GLY A 178 -8.63 -1.40 5.01
N VAL A 179 -8.68 -0.98 3.75
CA VAL A 179 -8.95 0.40 3.35
C VAL A 179 -9.90 0.43 2.15
N VAL A 180 -11.08 1.03 2.34
CA VAL A 180 -12.15 1.09 1.35
C VAL A 180 -12.61 2.55 1.16
N ASP A 181 -12.81 2.99 -0.07
CA ASP A 181 -13.48 4.26 -0.36
C ASP A 181 -14.97 4.12 -0.02
N ARG A 182 -15.50 5.01 0.84
CA ARG A 182 -16.88 4.89 1.32
C ARG A 182 -17.89 4.91 0.17
N ARG A 183 -17.56 5.56 -0.94
CA ARG A 183 -18.44 5.66 -2.12
C ARG A 183 -18.72 4.30 -2.75
N ASP A 184 -17.77 3.37 -2.67
CA ASP A 184 -17.89 2.05 -3.28
C ASP A 184 -18.72 1.06 -2.44
N VAL A 185 -18.98 1.42 -1.17
CA VAL A 185 -19.71 0.62 -0.17
C VAL A 185 -20.87 1.38 0.46
N ALA A 186 -21.36 2.45 -0.18
CA ALA A 186 -22.35 3.34 0.44
C ALA A 186 -23.65 2.61 0.85
N GLU A 187 -24.15 1.71 0.00
CA GLU A 187 -25.36 0.92 0.28
C GLU A 187 -25.11 -0.13 1.38
N ASP A 188 -23.99 -0.85 1.34
CA ASP A 188 -23.61 -1.83 2.38
C ASP A 188 -23.55 -1.15 3.75
N VAL A 189 -22.91 0.02 3.82
CA VAL A 189 -22.76 0.81 5.05
C VAL A 189 -24.11 1.27 5.56
N LYS A 190 -25.03 1.65 4.67
CA LYS A 190 -26.39 2.05 5.00
C LYS A 190 -27.22 0.88 5.51
N ALA A 191 -27.01 -0.32 4.95
CA ALA A 191 -27.70 -1.54 5.35
C ALA A 191 -27.20 -2.12 6.69
N LEU A 192 -25.97 -1.83 7.10
CA LEU A 192 -25.45 -2.22 8.41
C LEU A 192 -26.22 -1.55 9.56
N ASP A 193 -26.81 -2.36 10.42
CA ASP A 193 -27.44 -1.92 11.67
C ASP A 193 -26.41 -1.51 12.72
N GLN A 194 -26.89 -1.02 13.86
CA GLN A 194 -26.02 -0.47 14.91
C GLN A 194 -25.19 -1.56 15.59
N ASP A 195 -25.73 -2.77 15.74
CA ASP A 195 -25.06 -3.89 16.38
C ASP A 195 -23.92 -4.41 15.49
N ALA A 196 -24.16 -4.61 14.20
CA ALA A 196 -23.13 -4.96 13.22
C ALA A 196 -22.01 -3.92 13.18
N ARG A 197 -22.35 -2.62 13.17
CA ARG A 197 -21.35 -1.54 13.24
C ARG A 197 -20.57 -1.56 14.55
N SER A 198 -21.23 -1.88 15.67
CA SER A 198 -20.57 -1.98 16.98
C SER A 198 -19.52 -3.09 16.98
N VAL A 199 -19.87 -4.28 16.48
CA VAL A 199 -18.94 -5.41 16.36
C VAL A 199 -17.77 -5.08 15.42
N LEU A 200 -18.04 -4.50 14.24
CA LEU A 200 -16.97 -4.08 13.31
C LEU A 200 -16.02 -3.04 13.93
N ARG A 201 -16.55 -2.10 14.74
CA ARG A 201 -15.71 -1.14 15.47
C ARG A 201 -14.82 -1.82 16.53
N LYS A 202 -15.29 -2.89 17.18
CA LYS A 202 -14.48 -3.69 18.11
C LYS A 202 -13.32 -4.38 17.39
N HIS A 203 -13.52 -4.78 16.13
CA HIS A 203 -12.46 -5.26 15.22
C HIS A 203 -11.55 -4.14 14.67
N GLY A 204 -11.69 -2.90 15.14
CA GLY A 204 -10.83 -1.79 14.74
C GLY A 204 -11.24 -1.09 13.45
N VAL A 205 -12.40 -1.43 12.86
CA VAL A 205 -12.93 -0.72 11.69
C VAL A 205 -13.42 0.67 12.09
N ARG A 206 -12.98 1.70 11.35
CA ARG A 206 -13.44 3.08 11.48
C ARG A 206 -14.31 3.47 10.30
N PHE A 207 -15.48 4.00 10.61
CA PHE A 207 -16.44 4.49 9.61
C PHE A 207 -16.27 6.00 9.42
N GLY A 208 -15.32 6.38 8.57
CA GLY A 208 -15.06 7.76 8.21
C GLY A 208 -16.08 8.33 7.23
N GLN A 209 -16.07 9.65 7.02
CA GLN A 209 -16.85 10.36 6.02
C GLN A 209 -16.48 9.94 4.59
N PHE A 210 -15.19 9.78 4.29
CA PHE A 210 -14.71 9.52 2.93
C PHE A 210 -14.26 8.08 2.74
N THR A 211 -13.82 7.43 3.81
CA THR A 211 -13.20 6.11 3.79
C THR A 211 -13.64 5.25 4.98
N ILE A 212 -13.55 3.94 4.80
CA ILE A 212 -13.72 2.96 5.86
C ILE A 212 -12.42 2.19 5.96
N PHE A 213 -11.79 2.23 7.12
CA PHE A 213 -10.41 1.81 7.24
C PHE A 213 -10.08 1.26 8.63
N MET A 214 -8.97 0.53 8.73
CA MET A 214 -8.37 0.13 10.00
C MET A 214 -7.11 0.96 10.28
N PRO A 215 -7.07 1.82 11.33
CA PRO A 215 -5.95 2.72 11.57
C PRO A 215 -4.58 2.04 11.71
N LEU A 216 -4.54 0.85 12.31
CA LEU A 216 -3.29 0.10 12.49
C LEU A 216 -2.61 -0.26 11.17
N LEU A 217 -3.39 -0.41 10.10
CA LEU A 217 -2.90 -0.74 8.75
C LEU A 217 -2.43 0.49 7.96
N LEU A 218 -2.61 1.70 8.49
CA LEU A 218 -2.06 2.93 7.89
C LEU A 218 -0.62 3.21 8.36
N LYS A 219 -0.10 2.43 9.31
CA LYS A 219 1.30 2.53 9.74
C LYS A 219 2.26 2.22 8.56
N PRO A 220 3.52 2.70 8.61
CA PRO A 220 4.46 2.51 7.50
C PRO A 220 4.72 1.04 7.13
N ALA A 221 4.99 0.18 8.11
CA ALA A 221 5.32 -1.23 7.83
C ALA A 221 4.15 -2.02 7.18
N PRO A 222 2.90 -1.96 7.70
CA PRO A 222 1.75 -2.54 7.00
C PRO A 222 1.50 -1.93 5.63
N THR A 223 1.70 -0.62 5.46
CA THR A 223 1.51 0.06 4.17
C THR A 223 2.51 -0.43 3.11
N ARG A 224 3.79 -0.54 3.46
CA ARG A 224 4.83 -1.09 2.56
C ARG A 224 4.47 -2.50 2.10
N LEU A 225 4.08 -3.38 3.02
CA LEU A 225 3.68 -4.75 2.67
C LEU A 225 2.36 -4.79 1.89
N ARG A 226 1.38 -3.93 2.22
CA ARG A 226 0.10 -3.83 1.50
C ARG A 226 0.31 -3.52 0.03
N LEU A 227 1.22 -2.60 -0.30
CA LEU A 227 1.50 -2.25 -1.70
C LEU A 227 2.09 -3.43 -2.47
N VAL A 228 3.02 -4.18 -1.87
CA VAL A 228 3.58 -5.40 -2.46
C VAL A 228 2.51 -6.46 -2.69
N LEU A 229 1.68 -6.75 -1.68
CA LEU A 229 0.61 -7.75 -1.78
C LEU A 229 -0.46 -7.35 -2.81
N TRP A 230 -0.84 -6.07 -2.83
CA TRP A 230 -1.79 -5.54 -3.80
C TRP A 230 -1.23 -5.58 -5.22
N ALA A 231 0.05 -5.25 -5.42
CA ALA A 231 0.69 -5.31 -6.72
C ALA A 231 0.76 -6.75 -7.25
N LEU A 232 1.10 -7.72 -6.39
CA LEU A 232 1.06 -9.16 -6.71
C LEU A 232 -0.36 -9.62 -7.07
N ALA A 233 -1.36 -9.27 -6.25
CA ALA A 233 -2.75 -9.65 -6.49
C ALA A 233 -3.34 -9.01 -7.76
N SER A 234 -2.87 -7.81 -8.11
CA SER A 234 -3.29 -7.09 -9.32
C SER A 234 -2.44 -7.40 -10.55
N ASN A 235 -1.44 -8.29 -10.40
CA ASN A 235 -0.50 -8.70 -11.44
C ASN A 235 0.16 -7.49 -12.16
N LEU A 236 0.66 -6.53 -11.36
CA LEU A 236 1.39 -5.36 -11.88
C LEU A 236 2.83 -5.75 -12.23
N ASP A 237 3.35 -5.18 -13.33
CA ASP A 237 4.75 -5.39 -13.74
C ASP A 237 5.73 -4.59 -12.86
N GLU A 238 5.34 -3.37 -12.48
CA GLU A 238 6.12 -2.46 -11.63
C GLU A 238 5.33 -2.16 -10.36
N PHE A 239 5.96 -2.36 -9.20
CA PHE A 239 5.27 -2.22 -7.92
C PHE A 239 5.35 -0.76 -7.48
N PRO A 240 4.22 -0.10 -7.22
CA PRO A 240 4.24 1.28 -6.75
C PRO A 240 4.86 1.39 -5.36
N GLU A 241 5.76 2.37 -5.19
CA GLU A 241 6.47 2.60 -3.94
C GLU A 241 5.57 3.19 -2.85
N SER A 242 5.97 2.97 -1.59
CA SER A 242 5.33 3.59 -0.44
C SER A 242 5.77 5.06 -0.31
N PRO A 243 4.85 6.01 -0.09
CA PRO A 243 5.23 7.37 0.24
C PRO A 243 6.11 7.43 1.49
N PRO A 244 7.03 8.41 1.61
CA PRO A 244 7.85 8.59 2.80
C PRO A 244 7.01 8.73 4.07
N PRO A 245 7.42 8.10 5.19
CA PRO A 245 6.69 8.18 6.44
C PRO A 245 6.67 9.61 6.98
N GLY A 246 5.60 9.96 7.69
CA GLY A 246 5.45 11.25 8.38
C GLY A 246 4.82 12.37 7.54
N LEU A 247 4.78 12.25 6.21
CA LEU A 247 4.09 13.23 5.36
C LEU A 247 2.57 13.09 5.52
N VAL A 248 1.86 14.19 5.76
CA VAL A 248 0.40 14.20 5.81
C VAL A 248 -0.21 14.36 4.42
N THR A 249 0.43 15.16 3.59
CA THR A 249 0.00 15.45 2.23
C THR A 249 1.16 15.25 1.27
N ILE A 250 0.85 14.61 0.14
CA ILE A 250 1.81 14.34 -0.93
C ILE A 250 1.24 14.85 -2.26
N PRO A 251 2.06 15.25 -3.23
CA PRO A 251 1.59 15.48 -4.58
C PRO A 251 0.90 14.22 -5.11
N THR A 252 -0.19 14.39 -5.85
CA THR A 252 -0.84 13.27 -6.52
C THR A 252 0.11 12.70 -7.57
N ALA A 253 0.50 11.44 -7.41
CA ALA A 253 1.38 10.76 -8.36
C ALA A 253 0.71 10.69 -9.74
N LYS A 254 1.44 11.12 -10.78
CA LYS A 254 1.02 10.98 -12.18
C LYS A 254 1.55 9.65 -12.71
N GLY A 255 0.73 8.93 -13.47
CA GLY A 255 1.14 7.66 -14.10
C GLY A 255 1.05 6.42 -13.21
N THR A 256 0.69 6.55 -11.92
CA THR A 256 0.38 5.39 -11.07
C THR A 256 -1.07 4.91 -11.26
N PRO A 257 -1.38 3.63 -10.97
CA PRO A 257 -2.76 3.13 -10.99
C PRO A 257 -3.68 3.97 -10.09
N SER A 258 -4.94 4.15 -10.47
CA SER A 258 -5.90 5.00 -9.72
C SER A 258 -6.12 4.59 -8.26
N GLU A 259 -5.89 3.32 -7.94
CA GLU A 259 -6.01 2.79 -6.59
C GLU A 259 -4.77 3.00 -5.72
N HIS A 260 -3.62 3.35 -6.31
CA HIS A 260 -2.34 3.46 -5.61
C HIS A 260 -2.43 4.35 -4.39
N ALA A 261 -3.01 5.56 -4.52
CA ALA A 261 -3.16 6.48 -3.39
C ALA A 261 -3.92 5.81 -2.23
N LEU A 262 -5.05 5.16 -2.52
CA LEU A 262 -5.86 4.49 -1.50
C LEU A 262 -5.10 3.34 -0.84
N LYS A 263 -4.41 2.51 -1.63
CA LYS A 263 -3.58 1.41 -1.11
C LYS A 263 -2.32 1.91 -0.40
N ALA A 264 -1.85 3.12 -0.68
CA ALA A 264 -0.80 3.78 0.08
C ALA A 264 -1.31 4.42 1.39
N GLY A 265 -2.63 4.40 1.66
CA GLY A 265 -3.21 5.02 2.85
C GLY A 265 -3.54 6.51 2.69
N TYR A 266 -3.67 6.97 1.45
CA TYR A 266 -3.99 8.36 1.08
C TYR A 266 -5.28 8.43 0.26
N LYS A 267 -5.93 9.59 0.29
CA LYS A 267 -7.04 9.91 -0.59
C LYS A 267 -6.63 11.04 -1.52
N GLN A 268 -6.76 10.79 -2.82
CA GLN A 268 -6.61 11.84 -3.82
C GLN A 268 -7.72 12.89 -3.68
N ALA A 269 -7.31 14.16 -3.64
CA ALA A 269 -8.15 15.35 -3.55
C ALA A 269 -7.49 16.50 -4.33
N GLY A 270 -7.82 16.60 -5.62
CA GLY A 270 -7.20 17.58 -6.52
C GLY A 270 -5.76 17.21 -6.88
N ASP A 271 -4.87 18.19 -6.83
CA ASP A 271 -3.46 18.03 -7.20
C ASP A 271 -2.63 17.36 -6.10
N ARG A 272 -3.23 17.14 -4.92
CA ARG A 272 -2.61 16.47 -3.78
C ARG A 272 -3.42 15.30 -3.28
N SER A 273 -2.74 14.44 -2.54
CA SER A 273 -3.34 13.33 -1.81
C SER A 273 -3.07 13.52 -0.32
N ILE A 274 -4.09 13.34 0.50
CA ILE A 274 -4.06 13.51 1.96
C ILE A 274 -4.16 12.16 2.65
N ARG A 275 -3.38 11.93 3.72
CA ARG A 275 -3.48 10.70 4.50
C ARG A 275 -4.89 10.49 5.04
N ILE A 276 -5.35 9.25 5.00
CA ILE A 276 -6.71 8.88 5.35
C ILE A 276 -7.06 9.24 6.80
N ASP A 277 -6.17 8.97 7.76
CA ASP A 277 -6.39 9.32 9.16
C ASP A 277 -6.58 10.83 9.38
N MET A 278 -5.78 11.66 8.71
CA MET A 278 -5.87 13.11 8.80
C MET A 278 -7.04 13.68 8.00
N LEU A 279 -7.39 13.08 6.87
CA LEU A 279 -8.60 13.42 6.10
C LEU A 279 -9.86 13.22 6.94
N GLU A 280 -9.95 12.10 7.66
CA GLU A 280 -11.14 11.82 8.47
C GLU A 280 -11.22 12.73 9.70
N ARG A 281 -10.08 13.10 10.27
CA ARG A 281 -10.01 14.15 11.29
C ARG A 281 -10.44 15.52 10.74
N LEU A 282 -10.01 15.87 9.53
CA LEU A 282 -10.47 17.07 8.83
C LEU A 282 -11.99 17.01 8.64
N ALA A 283 -12.53 15.89 8.18
CA ALA A 283 -13.96 15.69 7.99
C ALA A 283 -14.77 15.92 9.28
N ASP A 284 -14.26 15.47 10.43
CA ASP A 284 -14.90 15.71 11.73
C ASP A 284 -14.91 17.18 12.14
N MET A 285 -13.89 17.96 11.78
CA MET A 285 -13.90 19.41 11.98
C MET A 285 -14.88 20.10 11.04
N LEU A 286 -14.86 19.73 9.75
CA LEU A 286 -15.77 20.27 8.73
C LEU A 286 -17.25 20.04 9.05
N ARG A 287 -17.59 18.97 9.79
CA ARG A 287 -18.97 18.70 10.24
C ARG A 287 -19.50 19.72 11.25
N LYS A 288 -18.62 20.45 11.94
CA LYS A 288 -19.00 21.48 12.90
C LYS A 288 -19.26 22.83 12.23
N GLU A 289 -18.82 22.99 10.99
CA GLU A 289 -18.95 24.22 10.21
C GLU A 289 -20.26 24.27 9.41
N ASP A 290 -20.72 25.48 9.09
CA ASP A 290 -21.84 25.67 8.17
C ASP A 290 -21.42 25.45 6.71
N SER A 291 -21.30 24.17 6.34
CA SER A 291 -20.97 23.77 4.97
C SER A 291 -22.02 24.21 3.92
N ARG A 292 -23.21 24.67 4.31
CA ARG A 292 -24.23 25.16 3.35
C ARG A 292 -24.17 26.68 3.18
N GLY A 293 -24.06 27.41 4.28
CA GLY A 293 -23.94 28.87 4.29
C GLY A 293 -22.55 29.37 3.90
N GLY A 294 -21.53 28.51 4.04
CA GLY A 294 -20.14 28.83 3.77
C GLY A 294 -19.35 29.07 5.07
N PHE A 295 -18.08 28.66 5.08
CA PHE A 295 -17.18 28.87 6.22
C PHE A 295 -15.76 29.20 5.74
N GLU A 296 -14.95 29.84 6.59
CA GLU A 296 -13.53 30.08 6.33
C GLU A 296 -12.67 28.98 7.00
N ALA A 297 -11.52 28.66 6.41
CA ALA A 297 -10.59 27.72 7.04
C ALA A 297 -10.01 28.28 8.34
N ASN A 298 -10.03 27.49 9.40
CA ASN A 298 -9.38 27.85 10.67
C ASN A 298 -7.91 27.37 10.70
N ALA A 299 -7.13 27.88 11.66
CA ALA A 299 -5.72 27.53 11.81
C ALA A 299 -5.48 26.03 12.05
N ASP A 300 -6.39 25.36 12.77
CA ASP A 300 -6.28 23.93 13.05
C ASP A 300 -6.42 23.08 11.78
N MET A 301 -7.32 23.45 10.86
CA MET A 301 -7.52 22.77 9.57
C MET A 301 -6.27 22.86 8.69
N LEU A 302 -5.62 24.03 8.65
CA LEU A 302 -4.36 24.21 7.92
C LEU A 302 -3.22 23.44 8.58
N SER A 303 -3.14 23.47 9.91
CA SER A 303 -2.12 22.77 10.69
C SER A 303 -2.15 21.26 10.48
N ILE A 304 -3.33 20.62 10.58
CA ILE A 304 -3.43 19.17 10.43
C ILE A 304 -3.19 18.69 8.99
N THR A 305 -3.34 19.56 7.99
CA THR A 305 -3.09 19.21 6.58
C THR A 305 -1.66 19.53 6.16
N GLY A 306 -0.99 20.45 6.88
CA GLY A 306 0.36 20.91 6.57
C GLY A 306 0.43 21.66 5.24
N MET A 307 -0.63 22.42 4.90
CA MET A 307 -0.81 23.06 3.60
C MET A 307 -0.92 24.58 3.75
N THR A 308 -0.53 25.31 2.71
CA THR A 308 -0.86 26.74 2.60
C THR A 308 -2.36 26.91 2.33
N LEU A 309 -2.89 28.11 2.54
CA LEU A 309 -4.32 28.39 2.32
C LEU A 309 -4.76 28.10 0.88
N GLU A 310 -3.95 28.46 -0.12
CA GLU A 310 -4.24 28.17 -1.53
C GLU A 310 -4.23 26.66 -1.83
N GLN A 311 -3.27 25.94 -1.27
CA GLN A 311 -3.20 24.49 -1.40
C GLN A 311 -4.41 23.82 -0.73
N PHE A 312 -4.80 24.29 0.46
CA PHE A 312 -5.99 23.82 1.16
C PHE A 312 -7.25 24.09 0.33
N ALA A 313 -7.34 25.22 -0.38
CA ALA A 313 -8.46 25.48 -1.27
C ALA A 313 -8.58 24.44 -2.40
N ASN A 314 -7.48 24.13 -3.08
CA ASN A 314 -7.44 23.07 -4.10
C ASN A 314 -7.80 21.69 -3.52
N LEU A 315 -7.33 21.38 -2.31
CA LEU A 315 -7.70 20.14 -1.60
C LEU A 315 -9.21 20.07 -1.37
N MET A 316 -9.81 21.15 -0.83
CA MET A 316 -11.24 21.23 -0.54
C MET A 316 -12.09 21.10 -1.80
N GLU A 317 -11.66 21.70 -2.91
CA GLU A 317 -12.28 21.49 -4.23
C GLU A 317 -12.24 20.02 -4.66
N GLY A 318 -11.07 19.37 -4.48
CA GLY A 318 -10.90 17.95 -4.73
C GLY A 318 -11.80 17.05 -3.86
N LEU A 319 -12.18 17.50 -2.67
CA LEU A 319 -13.12 16.83 -1.77
C LEU A 319 -14.60 17.11 -2.10
N GLY A 320 -14.87 18.03 -3.04
CA GLY A 320 -16.22 18.38 -3.49
C GLY A 320 -16.81 19.66 -2.90
N TYR A 321 -16.01 20.45 -2.19
CA TYR A 321 -16.38 21.81 -1.79
C TYR A 321 -16.14 22.80 -2.95
N THR A 322 -16.77 23.97 -2.89
CA THR A 322 -16.44 25.13 -3.72
C THR A 322 -15.60 26.08 -2.88
N ALA A 323 -14.49 26.58 -3.43
CA ALA A 323 -13.66 27.58 -2.78
C ALA A 323 -13.81 28.93 -3.50
N THR A 324 -14.26 29.96 -2.79
CA THR A 324 -14.37 31.33 -3.33
C THR A 324 -13.31 32.21 -2.71
N ARG A 325 -12.40 32.76 -3.53
CA ARG A 325 -11.35 33.68 -3.08
C ARG A 325 -11.93 35.07 -2.80
N GLY A 326 -11.58 35.64 -1.66
CA GLY A 326 -11.88 37.02 -1.28
C GLY A 326 -10.63 37.73 -0.76
N GLU A 327 -10.67 39.05 -0.74
CA GLU A 327 -9.58 39.91 -0.26
C GLU A 327 -10.17 40.91 0.74
N ARG A 328 -9.54 41.03 1.91
CA ARG A 328 -9.93 41.98 2.97
C ARG A 328 -8.73 42.66 3.57
N GLU A 329 -8.89 43.88 4.08
CA GLU A 329 -7.83 44.56 4.82
C GLU A 329 -7.57 43.87 6.17
N LYS A 330 -6.31 43.59 6.46
CA LYS A 330 -5.90 42.91 7.68
C LYS A 330 -6.04 43.85 8.88
N VAL A 331 -7.10 43.66 9.67
CA VAL A 331 -7.25 44.37 10.94
C VAL A 331 -6.25 43.79 11.95
N LYS A 332 -5.15 44.51 12.21
CA LYS A 332 -4.23 44.18 13.31
C LYS A 332 -4.99 44.34 14.64
N VAL A 333 -5.29 43.22 15.31
CA VAL A 333 -5.68 43.24 16.72
C VAL A 333 -4.42 43.60 17.51
N ILE A 334 -4.30 44.87 17.90
CA ILE A 334 -3.29 45.31 18.86
C ILE A 334 -3.74 44.77 20.21
N VAL A 335 -3.12 43.68 20.67
CA VAL A 335 -3.25 43.25 22.07
C VAL A 335 -2.41 44.23 22.87
N THR A 336 -3.05 45.27 23.41
CA THR A 336 -2.43 46.14 24.40
C THR A 336 -2.05 45.28 25.60
N PRO A 337 -0.77 45.15 25.98
CA PRO A 337 -0.42 44.44 27.20
C PRO A 337 -1.07 45.17 28.37
N GLU A 338 -2.01 44.50 29.01
CA GLU A 338 -2.69 44.98 30.21
C GLU A 338 -1.63 45.28 31.27
N ALA A 339 -1.65 46.52 31.76
CA ALA A 339 -0.69 47.06 32.70
C ALA A 339 -0.57 46.14 33.93
N ALA A 340 0.68 45.81 34.26
CA ALA A 340 1.04 45.05 35.45
C ALA A 340 0.41 45.63 36.73
N ALA A 341 -0.28 44.79 37.48
CA ALA A 341 -0.69 45.04 38.86
C ALA A 341 0.56 45.11 39.78
N PRO A 342 0.52 45.87 40.89
CA PRO A 342 1.72 46.24 41.63
C PRO A 342 2.27 45.10 42.48
N ALA A 343 3.59 45.17 42.67
CA ALA A 343 4.46 44.21 43.32
C ALA A 343 4.12 43.90 44.79
N ALA A 344 4.31 42.63 45.16
CA ALA A 344 4.45 42.19 46.55
C ALA A 344 5.94 42.26 46.94
N GLU A 345 6.22 42.87 48.10
CA GLU A 345 7.54 43.00 48.71
C GLU A 345 8.06 41.67 49.28
N THR A 346 9.35 41.38 49.06
CA THR A 346 10.19 40.65 50.03
C THR A 346 11.68 40.94 49.72
N PRO A 347 12.57 41.00 50.74
CA PRO A 347 13.78 41.81 50.68
C PRO A 347 15.10 41.04 50.44
N ALA A 348 16.06 41.78 49.89
CA ALA A 348 17.51 41.78 50.09
C ALA A 348 18.38 40.56 49.69
N GLU A 349 19.34 40.82 48.78
CA GLU A 349 20.78 40.67 49.09
C GLU A 349 21.64 41.52 48.10
N GLU A 350 22.40 42.46 48.66
CA GLU A 350 23.49 43.24 48.05
C GLU A 350 24.74 42.33 47.92
N ASN A 351 25.68 42.44 46.97
CA ASN A 351 26.57 43.55 46.59
C ASN A 351 27.64 42.97 45.59
N PRO A 352 28.67 43.70 45.08
CA PRO A 352 28.76 45.03 44.47
C PRO A 352 29.54 45.06 43.11
N ALA A 353 29.61 46.27 42.53
CA ALA A 353 30.65 46.86 41.64
C ALA A 353 30.24 47.14 40.18
N GLU A 354 30.56 48.27 39.54
CA GLU A 354 30.82 49.69 39.88
C GLU A 354 30.73 50.47 38.53
N PRO A 355 30.79 51.81 38.46
CA PRO A 355 29.91 52.63 37.63
C PRO A 355 30.58 53.25 36.39
N ILE A 356 29.79 53.67 35.40
CA ILE A 356 30.16 54.82 34.55
C ILE A 356 28.92 55.68 34.30
N GLU A 357 29.04 56.91 34.78
CA GLU A 357 28.17 58.07 34.65
C GLU A 357 28.37 58.73 33.28
N ALA A 358 27.29 59.06 32.56
CA ALA A 358 27.29 60.17 31.60
C ALA A 358 25.87 60.55 31.14
N ALA A 359 25.42 61.69 31.66
CA ALA A 359 24.71 62.77 30.96
C ALA A 359 23.46 62.44 30.12
N ALA A 360 22.32 62.90 30.65
CA ALA A 360 21.12 63.18 29.90
C ALA A 360 21.28 64.48 29.08
N GLU A 361 20.92 64.43 27.79
CA GLU A 361 20.23 65.52 27.08
C GLU A 361 19.22 64.92 26.09
N PRO A 362 18.06 65.58 25.86
CA PRO A 362 16.92 64.98 25.19
C PRO A 362 17.05 65.11 23.67
N LEU A 363 16.85 64.00 22.95
CA LEU A 363 16.65 64.03 21.50
C LEU A 363 15.24 63.54 21.16
N THR A 364 14.49 64.51 20.69
CA THR A 364 13.29 64.47 19.87
C THR A 364 12.99 63.14 19.19
N GLU A 365 11.71 62.74 19.31
CA GLU A 365 11.04 61.75 18.47
C GLU A 365 11.45 61.89 17.01
N ASP A 366 12.12 60.87 16.49
CA ASP A 366 12.09 60.53 15.08
C ASP A 366 11.80 59.03 15.02
N VAL A 367 10.51 58.70 15.05
CA VAL A 367 10.02 57.36 14.77
C VAL A 367 10.28 57.15 13.28
N PRO A 368 11.11 56.20 12.84
CA PRO A 368 11.26 55.93 11.43
C PRO A 368 9.89 55.48 10.89
N GLU A 369 9.41 56.20 9.88
CA GLU A 369 8.22 55.90 9.12
C GLU A 369 8.35 54.47 8.58
N VAL A 370 7.69 53.52 9.23
CA VAL A 370 7.60 52.15 8.76
C VAL A 370 6.75 52.20 7.49
N PRO A 371 7.25 51.78 6.32
CA PRO A 371 6.45 51.78 5.12
C PRO A 371 5.25 50.87 5.36
N VAL A 372 4.05 51.42 5.16
CA VAL A 372 2.80 50.69 5.19
C VAL A 372 2.80 49.75 3.99
N GLU A 373 3.32 48.54 4.16
CA GLU A 373 3.09 47.47 3.18
C GLU A 373 1.60 47.16 3.16
N ASP A 374 1.01 47.16 1.96
CA ASP A 374 -0.39 46.83 1.69
C ASP A 374 -0.79 45.52 2.37
N THR A 375 -1.44 45.59 3.53
CA THR A 375 -1.82 44.41 4.30
C THR A 375 -3.18 43.86 3.84
N THR A 376 -3.29 43.43 2.58
CA THR A 376 -4.47 42.70 2.09
C THR A 376 -4.35 41.21 2.47
N GLU A 377 -5.28 40.71 3.26
CA GLU A 377 -5.40 39.29 3.58
C GLU A 377 -6.30 38.59 2.54
N VAL A 378 -5.74 37.59 1.86
CA VAL A 378 -6.50 36.68 0.99
C VAL A 378 -7.16 35.62 1.86
N PHE A 379 -8.48 35.47 1.75
CA PHE A 379 -9.24 34.41 2.41
C PHE A 379 -10.04 33.59 1.40
N TYR A 380 -10.47 32.40 1.82
CA TYR A 380 -11.34 31.53 1.02
C TYR A 380 -12.59 31.17 1.81
N THR A 381 -13.75 31.30 1.18
CA THR A 381 -15.01 30.79 1.70
C THR A 381 -15.34 29.45 1.04
N PHE A 382 -15.56 28.44 1.88
CA PHE A 382 -15.83 27.06 1.49
C PHE A 382 -17.30 26.72 1.68
N ALA A 383 -17.95 26.22 0.65
CA ALA A 383 -19.31 25.69 0.72
C ALA A 383 -19.37 24.30 0.06
N TRP A 384 -20.25 23.43 0.53
CA TRP A 384 -20.42 22.11 -0.05
C TRP A 384 -21.03 22.23 -1.46
N GLY A 385 -20.27 21.86 -2.49
CA GLY A 385 -20.69 22.02 -3.88
C GLY A 385 -21.81 21.07 -4.31
N GLY A 386 -22.11 20.04 -3.51
CA GLY A 386 -22.98 18.94 -3.91
C GLY A 386 -22.49 18.25 -5.19
N ASN A 387 -23.28 17.34 -5.74
CA ASN A 387 -22.90 16.55 -6.93
C ASN A 387 -22.84 17.38 -8.25
N ARG A 388 -22.79 18.72 -8.18
CA ARG A 388 -22.80 19.61 -9.35
C ARG A 388 -21.44 19.73 -10.04
N GLY A 389 -20.33 19.72 -9.30
CA GLY A 389 -18.98 19.89 -9.87
C GLY A 389 -18.52 18.74 -10.78
N ARG A 390 -18.95 17.50 -10.51
CA ARG A 390 -18.48 16.32 -11.26
C ARG A 390 -19.19 16.11 -12.60
N GLN A 391 -20.37 16.71 -12.79
CA GLN A 391 -21.13 16.61 -14.04
C GLN A 391 -20.51 17.50 -15.13
N GLN A 392 -19.91 18.63 -14.75
CA GLN A 392 -19.17 19.52 -15.67
C GLN A 392 -17.85 18.91 -16.15
N GLN A 393 -17.13 18.18 -15.28
CA GLN A 393 -15.88 17.53 -15.66
C GLN A 393 -16.10 16.35 -16.64
N ARG A 394 -17.24 15.65 -16.54
CA ARG A 394 -17.65 14.63 -17.52
C ARG A 394 -18.12 15.22 -18.86
N GLN A 395 -18.64 16.45 -18.88
CA GLN A 395 -18.99 17.12 -20.13
C GLN A 395 -17.75 17.65 -20.87
N ASN A 396 -16.72 18.08 -20.16
CA ASN A 396 -15.47 18.57 -20.77
C ASN A 396 -14.52 17.45 -21.24
N ALA A 397 -14.76 16.18 -20.87
CA ALA A 397 -13.95 15.03 -21.27
C ALA A 397 -14.59 14.18 -22.39
N ARG A 398 -15.52 14.74 -23.18
CA ARG A 398 -15.99 14.11 -24.43
C ARG A 398 -15.14 14.63 -25.61
N PRO A 399 -14.37 13.77 -26.30
CA PRO A 399 -13.76 14.16 -27.56
C PRO A 399 -14.87 14.47 -28.57
N GLN A 400 -14.83 15.66 -29.16
CA GLN A 400 -15.76 16.11 -30.18
C GLN A 400 -15.51 15.31 -31.47
N GLY A 401 -16.11 14.12 -31.55
CA GLY A 401 -16.06 13.24 -32.71
C GLY A 401 -16.92 13.79 -33.86
N LYS A 402 -16.24 14.08 -34.97
CA LYS A 402 -16.75 14.56 -36.26
C LYS A 402 -18.09 13.92 -36.68
N GLN A 403 -19.00 14.78 -37.13
CA GLN A 403 -20.12 14.43 -38.01
C GLN A 403 -19.59 13.68 -39.24
N GLY A 404 -19.96 12.41 -39.38
CA GLY A 404 -19.69 11.57 -40.54
C GLY A 404 -20.98 10.86 -40.96
N GLY A 405 -21.29 10.94 -42.25
CA GLY A 405 -22.63 10.80 -42.81
C GLY A 405 -23.27 9.41 -42.79
N LYS A 406 -24.61 9.43 -42.85
CA LYS A 406 -25.46 8.28 -43.19
C LYS A 406 -25.34 7.94 -44.68
N PRO A 407 -25.19 6.66 -45.08
CA PRO A 407 -25.59 6.22 -46.39
C PRO A 407 -27.04 5.69 -46.37
N LYS A 408 -27.86 6.24 -47.26
CA LYS A 408 -29.19 5.76 -47.64
C LYS A 408 -29.09 4.44 -48.43
N GLY A 409 -29.91 3.46 -48.06
CA GLY A 409 -30.24 2.30 -48.90
C GLY A 409 -31.72 2.32 -49.30
N LYS A 410 -31.97 2.42 -50.62
CA LYS A 410 -33.24 2.16 -51.36
C LYS A 410 -33.74 0.73 -51.05
N GLY A 411 -34.99 0.30 -51.17
CA GLY A 411 -36.22 0.77 -51.77
C GLY A 411 -37.28 -0.35 -51.59
N LYS A 412 -38.56 0.01 -51.62
CA LYS A 412 -39.76 -0.83 -51.43
C LYS A 412 -40.07 -1.66 -52.71
N PRO A 413 -40.97 -2.69 -52.71
CA PRO A 413 -42.39 -2.38 -52.65
C PRO A 413 -43.33 -3.37 -51.91
N ARG A 414 -44.32 -2.72 -51.28
CA ARG A 414 -45.71 -3.10 -50.94
C ARG A 414 -46.31 -4.38 -51.57
N GLY A 415 -46.89 -5.20 -50.69
CA GLY A 415 -48.12 -5.99 -50.88
C GLY A 415 -48.97 -5.90 -49.60
N LYS A 416 -50.30 -5.81 -49.71
CA LYS A 416 -51.29 -5.49 -48.66
C LYS A 416 -52.35 -6.61 -48.63
N PRO A 417 -53.37 -6.61 -47.75
CA PRO A 417 -53.40 -6.90 -46.31
C PRO A 417 -54.25 -8.16 -45.99
N GLY A 418 -54.11 -8.76 -44.81
CA GLY A 418 -55.00 -9.84 -44.37
C GLY A 418 -55.02 -10.09 -42.86
N GLY A 419 -56.09 -9.61 -42.22
CA GLY A 419 -56.85 -10.21 -41.11
C GLY A 419 -56.18 -10.95 -39.94
N ASN A 420 -56.60 -10.51 -38.74
CA ASN A 420 -57.09 -11.33 -37.61
C ASN A 420 -56.20 -11.45 -36.35
N SER A 421 -56.63 -10.72 -35.32
CA SER A 421 -56.75 -11.00 -33.88
C SER A 421 -55.64 -11.74 -33.09
N PRO A 422 -55.37 -11.32 -31.84
CA PRO A 422 -54.21 -11.77 -31.04
C PRO A 422 -54.45 -13.13 -30.37
N ARG A 423 -53.54 -14.09 -30.59
CA ARG A 423 -53.49 -15.35 -29.83
C ARG A 423 -52.57 -15.19 -28.61
N LYS A 424 -53.16 -15.36 -27.42
CA LYS A 424 -52.48 -15.71 -26.17
C LYS A 424 -51.76 -17.06 -26.36
N PHE A 425 -50.54 -17.18 -25.82
CA PHE A 425 -49.87 -18.47 -25.62
C PHE A 425 -49.36 -18.54 -24.19
N GLU A 426 -50.07 -19.34 -23.38
CA GLU A 426 -49.55 -19.99 -22.18
C GLU A 426 -48.80 -21.28 -22.53
N ALA A 427 -48.14 -21.83 -21.51
CA ALA A 427 -47.53 -23.16 -21.36
C ALA A 427 -46.02 -23.27 -21.66
N ARG A 428 -45.22 -23.01 -20.61
CA ARG A 428 -43.93 -23.69 -20.40
C ARG A 428 -44.18 -25.10 -19.84
N PRO A 429 -43.41 -26.12 -20.24
CA PRO A 429 -43.59 -27.50 -19.76
C PRO A 429 -43.04 -27.69 -18.33
N PRO A 430 -43.60 -28.64 -17.54
CA PRO A 430 -43.18 -28.87 -16.16
C PRO A 430 -41.82 -29.59 -16.08
N ARG A 431 -41.00 -29.17 -15.11
CA ARG A 431 -39.69 -29.77 -14.79
C ARG A 431 -39.88 -31.11 -14.08
N LYS A 432 -39.11 -32.13 -14.49
CA LYS A 432 -39.01 -33.41 -13.79
C LYS A 432 -38.26 -33.24 -12.47
N GLU A 433 -38.86 -33.70 -11.37
CA GLU A 433 -38.24 -33.80 -10.06
C GLU A 433 -37.15 -34.88 -10.06
N LYS A 434 -36.03 -34.61 -9.37
CA LYS A 434 -34.90 -35.54 -9.25
C LYS A 434 -35.24 -36.60 -8.20
N ALA A 435 -35.06 -37.87 -8.57
CA ALA A 435 -35.16 -39.00 -7.64
C ALA A 435 -34.07 -38.91 -6.56
N ILE A 436 -34.44 -39.25 -5.32
CA ILE A 436 -33.56 -39.29 -4.16
C ILE A 436 -32.65 -40.52 -4.27
N ASP A 437 -31.36 -40.31 -4.03
CA ASP A 437 -30.30 -41.32 -4.07
C ASP A 437 -30.45 -42.32 -2.89
N PRO A 438 -30.59 -43.63 -3.15
CA PRO A 438 -30.85 -44.63 -2.11
C PRO A 438 -29.68 -44.90 -1.16
N ASP A 439 -28.46 -44.41 -1.44
CA ASP A 439 -27.30 -44.57 -0.55
C ASP A 439 -26.94 -43.28 0.24
N ASN A 440 -27.88 -42.32 0.31
CA ASN A 440 -27.70 -41.12 1.12
C ASN A 440 -28.03 -41.38 2.61
N PRO A 441 -27.06 -41.25 3.54
CA PRO A 441 -27.26 -41.53 4.96
C PRO A 441 -28.30 -40.62 5.66
N PHE A 442 -28.77 -39.56 4.99
CA PHE A 442 -29.82 -38.66 5.50
C PHE A 442 -31.24 -39.03 5.08
N ALA A 443 -31.44 -39.99 4.16
CA ALA A 443 -32.76 -40.38 3.67
C ALA A 443 -33.60 -41.16 4.73
N ALA A 444 -32.93 -41.90 5.62
CA ALA A 444 -33.59 -42.66 6.68
C ALA A 444 -34.21 -41.79 7.79
N ALA A 445 -33.67 -40.58 8.02
CA ALA A 445 -34.20 -39.64 9.00
C ALA A 445 -35.46 -38.89 8.50
N LEU A 446 -35.60 -38.74 7.18
CA LEU A 446 -36.71 -38.01 6.55
C LEU A 446 -37.97 -38.88 6.33
N MET A 447 -37.82 -40.20 6.25
CA MET A 447 -38.96 -41.13 6.22
C MET A 447 -39.65 -41.34 7.58
N GLY A 448 -38.96 -41.05 8.70
CA GLY A 448 -39.51 -41.22 10.06
C GLY A 448 -40.43 -40.09 10.53
N LEU A 449 -40.46 -38.95 9.82
CA LEU A 449 -41.23 -37.75 10.20
C LEU A 449 -42.57 -37.60 9.46
N ALA A 450 -42.88 -38.48 8.49
CA ALA A 450 -44.08 -38.39 7.66
C ALA A 450 -45.21 -39.37 8.04
N LYS A 451 -45.10 -40.08 9.18
CA LYS A 451 -46.12 -41.01 9.71
C LYS A 451 -46.42 -40.73 11.19
N LYS A 452 -47.01 -39.56 11.44
CA LYS A 452 -47.76 -39.11 12.63
C LYS A 452 -48.11 -37.66 12.26
N ASP A 453 -49.30 -37.34 11.82
CA ASP A 453 -50.54 -37.39 12.61
C ASP A 453 -51.75 -37.68 11.71
N ASP A 454 -52.73 -38.40 12.28
CA ASP A 454 -54.13 -38.47 11.83
C ASP A 454 -54.85 -37.13 12.05
#